data_AF-A0A7Y2NFX6-F1
#
_entry.id   AF-A0A7Y2NFX6-F1
#
_cell.length_a   1.000
_cell.length_b   1.000
_cell.length_c   1.000
_cell.angle_alpha   90.00
_cell.angle_beta   90.00
_cell.angle_gamma   90.00
#
_symmetry.space_group_name_H-M   'P 1'
#
loop_
_entity.id
_entity.type
_entity.pdbx_description
1 polymer ?
#
loop_
_entity_poly.entity_id
_entity_poly.type
_entity_poly.pdbx_seq_one_letter_code
_entity_poly.pdbx_strand_id
1 'polypeptide(L)' 'MSEAIPEVFETYLAMWNEPDLGALMPYIKQSCSEDVIFADPNEYTVGREDLVAMAAKVKTMIPDAKYRHIT' A
#
# COMPACT_ATOMS: atom_id res chain seq x y z
N MET A 1 15.28 -5.84 21.86
CA MET A 1 15.71 -5.14 20.63
C MET A 1 14.51 -5.19 19.71
N SER A 2 13.94 -4.05 19.29
CA SER A 2 12.86 -4.07 18.30
C SER A 2 13.44 -4.59 16.98
N GLU A 3 12.82 -5.61 16.40
CA GLU A 3 13.23 -6.10 15.08
C GLU A 3 13.10 -4.96 14.06
N ALA A 4 14.10 -4.83 13.19
CA ALA A 4 14.04 -3.87 12.09
C ALA A 4 12.91 -4.28 11.14
N ILE A 5 12.13 -3.29 10.70
CA ILE A 5 11.06 -3.50 9.74
C ILE A 5 11.69 -3.95 8.41
N PRO A 6 11.17 -5.00 7.74
CA PRO A 6 11.66 -5.37 6.43
C PRO A 6 11.48 -4.24 5.41
N GLU A 7 12.49 -4.00 4.57
CA GLU A 7 12.47 -2.97 3.50
C GLU A 7 11.25 -3.10 2.57
N VAL A 8 10.80 -4.34 2.32
CA VAL A 8 9.58 -4.62 1.53
C VAL A 8 8.32 -4.02 2.17
N PHE A 9 8.23 -4.00 3.50
CA PHE A 9 7.11 -3.41 4.21
C PHE A 9 7.20 -1.88 4.27
N GLU A 10 8.42 -1.32 4.37
CA GLU A 10 8.63 0.13 4.24
C GLU A 10 8.20 0.62 2.86
N THR A 11 8.55 -0.11 1.80
CA THR A 11 8.13 0.17 0.43
C THR A 11 6.61 0.09 0.27
N TYR A 12 5.97 -0.92 0.89
CA TYR A 12 4.52 -1.04 0.91
C TYR A 12 3.84 0.14 1.63
N LEU A 13 4.36 0.57 2.77
CA LEU A 13 3.84 1.74 3.49
C LEU A 13 4.07 3.05 2.72
N ALA A 14 5.17 3.17 1.97
CA ALA A 14 5.44 4.34 1.14
C ALA A 14 4.34 4.54 0.08
N MET A 15 3.86 3.46 -0.55
CA MET A 15 2.72 3.51 -1.48
C MET A 15 1.47 4.15 -0.85
N TRP A 16 1.13 3.77 0.38
CA TRP A 16 -0.01 4.36 1.11
C TRP A 16 0.17 5.84 1.43
N ASN A 17 1.40 6.36 1.44
CA ASN A 17 1.71 7.77 1.69
C ASN A 17 2.07 8.58 0.43
N GLU A 18 2.27 7.93 -0.72
CA GLU A 18 2.58 8.56 -2.01
C GLU A 18 1.45 9.49 -2.47
N PRO A 19 1.68 10.80 -2.65
CA PRO A 19 0.67 11.73 -3.15
C PRO A 19 0.35 11.58 -4.64
N ASP A 20 1.30 11.13 -5.47
CA ASP A 20 1.06 10.94 -6.90
C ASP A 20 0.39 9.59 -7.17
N LEU A 21 -0.89 9.63 -7.54
CA LEU A 21 -1.67 8.43 -7.87
C LEU A 21 -1.08 7.66 -9.07
N GLY A 22 -0.35 8.34 -9.96
CA GLY A 22 0.36 7.70 -11.07
C GLY A 22 1.61 6.92 -10.64
N ALA A 23 2.13 7.18 -9.44
CA ALA A 23 3.36 6.60 -8.92
C ALA A 23 3.15 5.37 -8.02
N LEU A 24 1.90 4.92 -7.82
CA LEU A 24 1.60 3.83 -6.86
C LEU A 24 2.11 2.45 -7.32
N MET A 25 2.00 2.13 -8.61
CA MET A 25 2.33 0.80 -9.14
C MET A 25 3.81 0.40 -8.96
N PRO A 26 4.81 1.27 -9.17
CA PRO A 26 6.20 0.98 -8.84
C PRO A 26 6.42 0.41 -7.43
N TYR A 27 5.82 1.02 -6.40
CA TYR A 27 5.94 0.53 -5.01
C TYR A 27 5.33 -0.86 -4.84
N ILE A 28 4.16 -1.12 -5.42
CA ILE A 28 3.49 -2.43 -5.34
C ILE A 28 4.31 -3.52 -6.04
N LYS A 29 4.93 -3.24 -7.18
CA LYS A 29 5.79 -4.21 -7.87
C LYS A 29 7.01 -4.61 -7.05
N GLN A 30 7.54 -3.70 -6.23
CA GLN A 30 8.70 -3.95 -5.38
C GLN A 30 8.34 -4.63 -4.05
N SER A 31 7.10 -4.45 -3.55
CA SER A 31 6.69 -4.92 -2.23
C SER A 31 5.75 -6.13 -2.23
N CYS A 32 5.06 -6.42 -3.33
CA CYS A 32 4.03 -7.46 -3.41
C CYS A 32 4.24 -8.40 -4.60
N SER A 33 3.79 -9.65 -4.47
CA SER A 33 3.69 -10.58 -5.61
C SER A 33 2.63 -10.12 -6.63
N GLU A 34 2.62 -10.74 -7.80
CA GLU A 34 1.63 -10.43 -8.85
C GLU A 34 0.20 -10.82 -8.43
N ASP A 35 0.08 -11.91 -7.67
CA ASP A 35 -1.16 -12.49 -7.16
C ASP A 35 -1.51 -12.01 -5.75
N VAL A 36 -1.00 -10.85 -5.33
CA VAL A 36 -1.20 -10.31 -3.98
C VAL A 36 -2.68 -10.25 -3.59
N ILE A 37 -3.00 -10.72 -2.40
CA ILE A 37 -4.32 -10.56 -1.78
C ILE A 37 -4.21 -9.48 -0.72
N PHE A 38 -5.02 -8.45 -0.85
CA PHE A 38 -5.28 -7.50 0.23
C PHE A 38 -6.65 -7.79 0.80
N ALA A 39 -6.75 -7.84 2.13
CA ALA A 39 -8.01 -8.02 2.83
C ALA A 39 -7.96 -7.22 4.14
N ASP A 40 -8.95 -6.35 4.32
CA ASP A 40 -9.26 -5.69 5.58
C ASP A 40 -10.80 -5.77 5.83
N PRO A 41 -11.34 -5.20 6.91
CA PRO A 41 -12.78 -5.24 7.17
C PRO A 41 -13.68 -4.59 6.11
N ASN A 42 -13.14 -3.74 5.24
CA ASN A 42 -13.88 -2.92 4.28
C ASN A 42 -13.59 -3.28 2.82
N GLU A 43 -12.39 -3.77 2.52
CA GLU A 43 -11.90 -3.95 1.17
C GLU A 43 -11.24 -5.33 0.98
N TYR A 44 -11.39 -5.88 -0.22
CA TYR A 44 -10.76 -7.13 -0.65
C TYR A 44 -10.34 -6.99 -2.11
N THR A 45 -9.07 -7.23 -2.41
CA THR A 45 -8.52 -7.17 -3.78
C THR A 45 -7.63 -8.36 -4.08
N VAL A 46 -7.58 -8.76 -5.35
CA VAL A 46 -6.65 -9.79 -5.84
C VAL A 46 -5.86 -9.19 -7.00
N GLY A 47 -4.55 -9.26 -6.91
CA GLY A 47 -3.64 -8.71 -7.90
C GLY A 47 -3.24 -7.27 -7.63
N ARG A 48 -2.13 -6.87 -8.24
CA ARG A 48 -1.50 -5.57 -8.02
C ARG A 48 -2.35 -4.43 -8.54
N GLU A 49 -3.00 -4.62 -9.68
CA GLU A 49 -3.82 -3.62 -10.35
C GLU A 49 -5.02 -3.23 -9.50
N ASP A 50 -5.73 -4.22 -8.95
CA ASP A 50 -6.90 -3.99 -8.09
C ASP A 50 -6.48 -3.31 -6.78
N LEU A 51 -5.36 -3.74 -6.19
CA LEU A 51 -4.80 -3.09 -4.99
C LEU A 51 -4.44 -1.62 -5.26
N VAL A 52 -3.79 -1.32 -6.39
CA VAL A 52 -3.46 0.07 -6.76
C VAL A 52 -4.71 0.91 -6.99
N ALA A 53 -5.71 0.37 -7.69
CA ALA A 53 -6.97 1.06 -7.91
C ALA A 53 -7.70 1.37 -6.60
N MET A 54 -7.73 0.41 -5.68
CA MET A 54 -8.29 0.59 -4.35
C MET A 54 -7.50 1.61 -3.52
N ALA A 55 -6.18 1.55 -3.51
CA ALA A 55 -5.35 2.52 -2.80
C ALA A 55 -5.56 3.95 -3.32
N ALA A 56 -5.68 4.12 -4.64
CA ALA A 56 -6.01 5.41 -5.24
C ALA A 56 -7.39 5.92 -4.81
N LYS A 57 -8.42 5.04 -4.79
CA LYS A 57 -9.76 5.36 -4.26
C LYS A 57 -9.70 5.79 -2.79
N VAL A 58 -8.96 5.08 -1.93
CA VAL A 58 -8.84 5.46 -0.51
C VAL A 58 -8.19 6.83 -0.35
N LYS A 59 -7.14 7.11 -1.12
CA LYS A 59 -6.46 8.42 -1.09
C LYS A 59 -7.35 9.57 -1.56
N THR A 60 -8.27 9.35 -2.51
CA THR A 60 -9.23 10.39 -2.91
C THR A 60 -10.33 10.60 -1.87
N MET A 61 -10.74 9.55 -1.15
CA MET A 61 -11.73 9.65 -0.07
C MET A 61 -11.15 10.28 1.20
N ILE A 62 -9.86 10.05 1.49
CA ILE A 62 -9.19 10.53 2.71
C ILE A 62 -7.81 11.12 2.36
N PRO A 63 -7.76 12.34 1.77
CA PRO A 63 -6.53 12.91 1.19
C PRO A 63 -5.36 13.08 2.18
N ASP A 64 -5.69 13.34 3.44
CA ASP A 64 -4.69 13.60 4.49
C ASP A 64 -4.28 12.35 5.29
N ALA A 65 -4.73 11.16 4.87
CA ALA A 65 -4.39 9.93 5.56
C ALA A 65 -2.87 9.70 5.56
N LYS A 66 -2.32 9.40 6.75
CA LYS A 66 -0.92 9.04 6.96
C LYS A 66 -0.82 7.69 7.64
N TYR A 67 -0.06 6.79 7.04
CA TYR A 67 0.11 5.43 7.51
C TYR A 67 1.53 5.25 8.03
N ARG A 68 1.66 4.73 9.25
CA ARG A 68 2.94 4.49 9.90
C ARG A 68 2.92 3.16 10.61
N HIS A 69 4.06 2.48 10.63
CA HIS A 69 4.26 1.36 11.55
C HIS A 69 4.19 1.87 12.99
N ILE A 70 3.50 1.14 13.86
CA ILE A 70 3.43 1.42 15.30
C ILE A 70 4.33 0.39 15.99
N THR A 71 5.39 0.86 16.63
CA THR A 71 6.29 0.07 17.47
C THR A 71 5.83 0.02 18.90
#